data_AF-A0A2R4FQD8-F1
#
_entry.id   AF-A0A2R4FQD8-F1
#
_cell.length_a   1.000
_cell.length_b   1.000
_cell.length_c   1.000
_cell.angle_alpha   90.00
_cell.angle_beta   90.00
_cell.angle_gamma   90.00
#
_symmetry.space_group_name_H-M   'P 1'
#
loop_
_entity.id
_entity.type
_entity.pdbx_description
1 polymer ?
#
loop_
_entity_poly.entity_id
_entity_poly.type
_entity_poly.pdbx_seq_one_letter_code
_entity_poly.pdbx_strand_id
1 'polypeptide(L)'
;MASSRRGRPDRTPHAVSPVLRPLVWSALVGAIVAGAMATPVYADPPLPNSVPDAGVRPQPVGAPNVPTGTGVPTTPSYPLPPSVNGPLASQIMALEVEVAQLGDQLLQLRQERDTATTEMTTADGLRQKARLELANARTAADNAAAGALKDAAGLPPGAFGSDLHGLDLLGRIQRGEQRAGDTELAAGEVARAQQAERQAEAAYQAASGTYQQKVAAFTAADTRYKSRSAALVKLKRDNADQLKAIERAREAAEQRIGATIGSDSVAGMMAHPKARAAMRYALAQRGDPYLWGAEGPDRFDCSGLMLASYLSVGKRIPRVSRDQYNGTRNQSVAREALLPGDLIFFASGSSWTSIHHVGMYIGGGKMVHSPTTGDVVKVSTVWWSRFYAATRIFPAVPAPNATTPPPTTRPPTPPPPTTPPPTTPPPTTPPPSTTPTTPPATPPTSTPTTPPATPPVTPAPPNPPAATRTPTPPVTSSAAEPSDGTPSASGSAPAADGSPDSD
;
A
#
# COMPACT_ATOMS: atom_id res chain seq x y z
N MET A 1 -36.09 12.02 -61.60
CA MET A 1 -34.85 12.63 -62.13
C MET A 1 -33.72 12.29 -61.16
N ALA A 2 -32.45 12.02 -61.50
CA ALA A 2 -31.77 11.51 -62.69
C ALA A 2 -30.26 11.86 -62.53
N SER A 3 -29.37 10.86 -62.41
CA SER A 3 -27.89 10.98 -62.46
C SER A 3 -27.19 11.81 -61.36
N SER A 4 -25.90 11.64 -61.03
CA SER A 4 -24.80 10.76 -61.52
C SER A 4 -23.90 10.42 -60.30
N ARG A 5 -23.38 9.20 -60.06
CA ARG A 5 -22.16 8.56 -60.65
C ARG A 5 -20.96 9.55 -60.71
N ARG A 6 -19.72 9.28 -60.24
CA ARG A 6 -18.96 8.08 -59.81
C ARG A 6 -17.91 8.54 -58.75
N GLY A 7 -17.11 7.71 -58.05
CA GLY A 7 -16.96 6.25 -58.00
C GLY A 7 -15.79 5.84 -57.08
N ARG A 8 -15.76 4.60 -56.61
CA ARG A 8 -14.68 4.00 -55.79
C ARG A 8 -13.64 3.30 -56.68
N PRO A 9 -12.42 3.06 -56.18
CA PRO A 9 -11.84 1.72 -56.35
C PRO A 9 -11.33 1.15 -55.01
N ASP A 10 -11.46 -0.17 -54.85
CA ASP A 10 -10.98 -0.89 -53.67
C ASP A 10 -9.46 -1.14 -53.73
N ARG A 11 -8.81 -1.21 -52.56
CA ARG A 11 -7.47 -1.81 -52.40
C ARG A 11 -7.36 -2.57 -51.09
N THR A 12 -7.33 -3.90 -51.21
CA THR A 12 -6.84 -4.87 -50.22
C THR A 12 -6.12 -5.99 -50.98
N PRO A 13 -5.30 -6.81 -50.31
CA PRO A 13 -4.26 -6.46 -49.36
C PRO A 13 -2.87 -6.88 -49.88
N HIS A 14 -1.80 -6.17 -49.51
CA HIS A 14 -0.43 -6.62 -49.84
C HIS A 14 0.25 -7.26 -48.63
N ALA A 15 0.33 -8.58 -48.63
CA ALA A 15 1.30 -9.33 -47.85
C ALA A 15 2.58 -9.51 -48.70
N VAL A 16 3.73 -9.09 -48.18
CA VAL A 16 5.05 -9.45 -48.74
C VAL A 16 6.02 -9.76 -47.60
N SER A 17 6.58 -10.96 -47.68
CA SER A 17 7.68 -11.58 -46.93
C SER A 17 8.19 -12.66 -47.90
N PRO A 18 9.51 -12.92 -48.07
CA PRO A 18 10.38 -13.33 -46.97
C PRO A 18 11.90 -13.01 -47.13
N VAL A 19 12.71 -13.54 -46.17
CA VAL A 19 14.20 -13.68 -46.16
C VAL A 19 15.03 -12.37 -46.26
N LEU A 20 16.13 -12.14 -45.53
CA LEU A 20 17.10 -13.01 -44.85
C LEU A 20 17.39 -12.62 -43.37
N ARG A 21 17.87 -13.60 -42.61
CA ARG A 21 18.54 -13.51 -41.29
C ARG A 21 20.08 -13.61 -41.49
N PRO A 22 20.98 -13.64 -40.47
CA PRO A 22 20.80 -13.56 -39.01
C PRO A 22 21.78 -12.59 -38.29
N LEU A 23 21.66 -12.48 -36.95
CA LEU A 23 22.73 -12.75 -35.97
C LEU A 23 22.19 -12.63 -34.52
N VAL A 24 22.48 -13.66 -33.69
CA VAL A 24 22.59 -13.76 -32.20
C VAL A 24 21.94 -12.65 -31.35
N TRP A 25 21.09 -12.92 -30.34
CA TRP A 25 21.17 -14.02 -29.36
C TRP A 25 19.85 -14.77 -29.10
N SER A 26 19.96 -16.08 -28.88
CA SER A 26 18.89 -16.94 -28.38
C SER A 26 19.51 -18.24 -27.80
N ALA A 27 19.56 -18.38 -26.47
CA ALA A 27 19.65 -19.64 -25.73
C ALA A 27 19.81 -19.39 -24.21
N LEU A 28 18.79 -19.72 -23.41
CA LEU A 28 18.99 -20.26 -22.04
C LEU A 28 17.70 -20.90 -21.49
N VAL A 29 17.20 -21.90 -22.20
CA VAL A 29 16.35 -22.96 -21.63
C VAL A 29 17.13 -24.26 -21.79
N GLY A 30 17.42 -24.93 -20.67
CA GLY A 30 18.16 -26.21 -20.64
C GLY A 30 19.53 -26.13 -19.93
N ALA A 31 19.52 -26.24 -18.59
CA ALA A 31 20.74 -26.42 -17.78
C ALA A 31 20.48 -27.07 -16.39
N ILE A 32 19.39 -27.85 -16.25
CA ILE A 32 19.08 -28.70 -15.08
C ILE A 32 18.36 -29.93 -15.70
N VAL A 33 18.84 -31.18 -15.66
CA VAL A 33 19.87 -31.84 -14.84
C VAL A 33 20.96 -32.49 -15.73
N ALA A 34 22.23 -32.42 -15.31
CA ALA A 34 23.29 -33.46 -15.43
C ALA A 34 24.68 -32.84 -15.13
N GLY A 35 25.41 -33.35 -14.14
CA GLY A 35 26.74 -32.80 -13.81
C GLY A 35 27.19 -32.99 -12.35
N ALA A 36 27.04 -34.18 -11.79
CA ALA A 36 27.51 -34.48 -10.44
C ALA A 36 28.91 -35.08 -10.45
N MET A 37 29.91 -34.36 -9.93
CA MET A 37 31.18 -34.90 -9.41
C MET A 37 31.70 -33.99 -8.27
N ALA A 38 32.27 -34.61 -7.23
CA ALA A 38 32.97 -33.99 -6.09
C ALA A 38 32.21 -33.02 -5.15
N THR A 39 32.03 -33.50 -3.92
CA THR A 39 31.66 -32.85 -2.65
C THR A 39 32.66 -31.77 -2.16
N PRO A 40 32.42 -31.02 -1.03
CA PRO A 40 31.24 -30.90 -0.15
C PRO A 40 30.83 -29.43 0.22
N VAL A 41 29.77 -29.28 1.05
CA VAL A 41 29.38 -28.12 1.89
C VAL A 41 29.47 -26.71 1.26
N TYR A 42 28.31 -26.08 1.00
CA TYR A 42 28.04 -24.70 1.42
C TYR A 42 26.53 -24.44 1.57
N ALA A 43 26.19 -23.29 2.17
CA ALA A 43 24.86 -22.92 2.71
C ALA A 43 23.69 -22.83 1.71
N ASP A 44 22.46 -22.86 2.25
CA ASP A 44 21.22 -22.52 1.54
C ASP A 44 21.33 -21.16 0.81
N PRO A 45 21.09 -21.10 -0.51
CA PRO A 45 20.86 -19.84 -1.19
C PRO A 45 19.46 -19.30 -0.82
N PRO A 46 19.32 -18.02 -0.44
CA PRO A 46 18.00 -17.44 -0.18
C PRO A 46 17.16 -17.44 -1.46
N LEU A 47 15.85 -17.73 -1.32
CA LEU A 47 14.92 -17.77 -2.44
C LEU A 47 14.89 -16.43 -3.22
N PRO A 48 14.80 -16.45 -4.56
CA PRO A 48 14.75 -15.23 -5.37
C PRO A 48 13.39 -14.52 -5.22
N ASN A 49 13.32 -13.63 -4.23
CA ASN A 49 12.14 -12.80 -3.95
C ASN A 49 11.95 -11.71 -5.03
N SER A 50 11.36 -12.07 -6.17
CA SER A 50 11.05 -11.13 -7.26
C SER A 50 9.72 -11.42 -7.98
N VAL A 51 8.64 -11.61 -7.23
CA VAL A 51 7.31 -11.22 -7.72
C VAL A 51 7.37 -9.71 -8.04
N PRO A 52 6.88 -9.24 -9.20
CA PRO A 52 6.78 -7.79 -9.47
C PRO A 52 5.96 -7.10 -8.39
N ASP A 53 6.53 -6.09 -7.72
CA ASP A 53 5.88 -5.44 -6.58
C ASP A 53 4.53 -4.82 -6.98
N ALA A 54 3.45 -5.40 -6.47
CA ALA A 54 2.08 -4.89 -6.64
C ALA A 54 1.83 -3.58 -5.86
N GLY A 55 2.82 -3.13 -5.08
CA GLY A 55 2.70 -2.10 -4.07
C GLY A 55 2.35 -2.74 -2.74
N VAL A 56 3.31 -3.44 -2.12
CA VAL A 56 3.17 -3.90 -0.72
C VAL A 56 2.89 -2.68 0.17
N ARG A 57 1.75 -2.70 0.86
CA ARG A 57 1.36 -1.62 1.78
C ARG A 57 2.44 -1.45 2.86
N PRO A 58 2.95 -0.23 3.12
CA PRO A 58 3.94 0.00 4.17
C PRO A 58 3.40 -0.44 5.53
N GLN A 59 3.90 -1.57 6.03
CA GLN A 59 3.54 -2.07 7.35
C GLN A 59 4.15 -1.15 8.42
N PRO A 60 3.42 -0.82 9.51
CA PRO A 60 3.93 0.02 10.58
C PRO A 60 4.99 -0.74 11.40
N VAL A 61 6.25 -0.63 10.98
CA VAL A 61 7.41 -1.25 11.62
C VAL A 61 7.75 -0.60 12.96
N GLY A 62 7.10 -1.11 14.01
CA GLY A 62 7.43 -0.85 15.41
C GLY A 62 6.97 0.51 15.96
N ALA A 63 7.04 0.64 17.28
CA ALA A 63 6.94 1.92 17.97
C ALA A 63 8.31 2.61 17.92
N PRO A 64 8.42 3.85 17.39
CA PRO A 64 9.67 4.59 17.46
C PRO A 64 9.94 5.05 18.90
N ASN A 65 11.03 4.58 19.51
CA ASN A 65 11.63 5.27 20.65
C ASN A 65 12.23 6.59 20.14
N VAL A 66 11.43 7.64 20.12
CA VAL A 66 11.88 9.01 19.87
C VAL A 66 12.53 9.58 21.14
N PRO A 67 13.79 10.04 21.09
CA PRO A 67 14.34 10.91 22.12
C PRO A 67 13.47 12.18 22.23
N THR A 68 13.34 12.72 23.44
CA THR A 68 12.46 13.86 23.74
C THR A 68 12.85 15.12 22.96
N GLY A 69 12.12 15.42 21.88
CA GLY A 69 12.31 16.58 21.02
C GLY A 69 11.01 17.34 20.78
N THR A 70 10.80 18.40 21.57
CA THR A 70 9.84 19.51 21.42
C THR A 70 8.74 19.41 20.34
N GLY A 71 7.50 19.23 20.81
CA GLY A 71 6.33 19.92 20.25
C GLY A 71 5.84 19.49 18.86
N VAL A 72 5.02 18.44 18.79
CA VAL A 72 3.93 18.42 17.81
C VAL A 72 3.01 19.60 18.14
N PRO A 73 2.63 20.48 17.18
CA PRO A 73 1.69 21.55 17.46
C PRO A 73 0.34 20.93 17.84
N THR A 74 -0.09 21.16 19.08
CA THR A 74 -1.43 20.79 19.54
C THR A 74 -2.45 21.53 18.70
N THR A 75 -3.22 20.80 17.90
CA THR A 75 -4.29 21.38 17.07
C THR A 75 -5.26 22.14 17.98
N PRO A 76 -5.46 23.47 17.78
CA PRO A 76 -6.39 24.23 18.60
C PRO A 76 -7.80 23.69 18.38
N SER A 77 -8.33 23.03 19.41
CA SER A 77 -9.67 22.44 19.42
C SER A 77 -10.73 23.53 19.56
N TYR A 78 -11.10 24.16 18.44
CA TYR A 78 -12.22 25.10 18.39
C TYR A 78 -13.52 24.37 18.77
N PRO A 79 -14.16 24.71 19.90
CA PRO A 79 -15.38 24.04 20.33
C PRO A 79 -16.54 24.43 19.41
N LEU A 80 -17.00 23.49 18.60
CA LEU A 80 -18.25 23.65 17.85
C LEU A 80 -19.45 23.74 18.82
N PRO A 81 -20.50 24.51 18.48
CA PRO A 81 -21.68 24.64 19.33
C PRO A 81 -22.37 23.28 19.54
N PRO A 82 -23.01 23.04 20.70
CA PRO A 82 -23.54 21.72 21.06
C PRO A 82 -24.62 21.21 20.11
N SER A 83 -25.33 22.09 19.39
CA SER A 83 -26.28 21.74 18.33
C SER A 83 -25.65 21.02 17.13
N VAL A 84 -24.34 21.16 16.93
CA VAL A 84 -23.58 20.48 15.87
C VAL A 84 -23.03 19.12 16.34
N ASN A 85 -22.80 18.97 17.65
CA ASN A 85 -22.30 17.74 18.28
C ASN A 85 -23.41 16.95 19.01
N GLY A 86 -24.68 17.16 18.64
CA GLY A 86 -25.81 16.46 19.26
C GLY A 86 -25.76 14.93 19.10
N PRO A 87 -26.59 14.17 19.85
CA PRO A 87 -26.52 12.70 19.88
C PRO A 87 -26.60 12.04 18.50
N LEU A 88 -27.51 12.48 17.63
CA LEU A 88 -27.63 11.98 16.25
C LEU A 88 -26.36 12.26 15.41
N ALA A 89 -25.80 13.46 15.50
CA ALA A 89 -24.59 13.83 14.77
C ALA A 89 -23.40 12.96 15.20
N SER A 90 -23.29 12.70 16.50
CA SER A 90 -22.27 11.81 17.08
C SER A 90 -22.47 10.34 16.65
N GLN A 91 -23.71 9.85 16.58
CA GLN A 91 -24.04 8.50 16.10
C GLN A 91 -23.72 8.31 14.61
N ILE A 92 -24.13 9.25 13.76
CA ILE A 92 -23.81 9.23 12.32
C ILE A 92 -22.29 9.25 12.14
N MET A 93 -21.59 10.16 12.81
CA MET A 93 -20.12 10.29 12.74
C MET A 93 -19.39 9.02 13.20
N ALA A 94 -19.84 8.38 14.28
CA ALA A 94 -19.24 7.14 14.76
C ALA A 94 -19.41 6.00 13.74
N LEU A 95 -20.60 5.88 13.15
CA LEU A 95 -20.91 4.86 12.16
C LEU A 95 -20.25 5.12 10.80
N GLU A 96 -20.02 6.39 10.42
CA GLU A 96 -19.17 6.75 9.27
C GLU A 96 -17.71 6.29 9.47
N VAL A 97 -17.15 6.50 10.66
CA VAL A 97 -15.80 6.05 11.00
C VAL A 97 -15.72 4.51 11.03
N GLU A 98 -16.72 3.83 11.58
CA GLU A 98 -16.78 2.35 11.57
C GLU A 98 -16.86 1.79 10.13
N VAL A 99 -17.73 2.36 9.28
CA VAL A 99 -17.85 1.96 7.87
C VAL A 99 -16.57 2.20 7.09
N ALA A 100 -15.88 3.33 7.33
CA ALA A 100 -14.58 3.61 6.71
C ALA A 100 -13.50 2.61 7.18
N GLN A 101 -13.41 2.31 8.48
CA GLN A 101 -12.45 1.35 9.03
C GLN A 101 -12.69 -0.08 8.52
N LEU A 102 -13.95 -0.53 8.44
CA LEU A 102 -14.31 -1.82 7.86
C LEU A 102 -13.99 -1.89 6.36
N GLY A 103 -14.21 -0.80 5.62
CA GLY A 103 -13.84 -0.70 4.21
C GLY A 103 -12.32 -0.76 3.99
N ASP A 104 -11.55 -0.12 4.86
CA ASP A 104 -10.08 -0.15 4.84
C ASP A 104 -9.55 -1.55 5.13
N GLN A 105 -10.16 -2.26 6.10
CA GLN A 105 -9.86 -3.66 6.37
C GLN A 105 -10.22 -4.55 5.17
N LEU A 106 -11.35 -4.29 4.49
CA LEU A 106 -11.80 -5.03 3.30
C LEU A 106 -10.82 -4.86 2.12
N LEU A 107 -10.25 -3.66 1.94
CA LEU A 107 -9.23 -3.43 0.90
C LEU A 107 -7.92 -4.15 1.21
N GLN A 108 -7.48 -4.17 2.48
CA GLN A 108 -6.32 -4.96 2.88
C GLN A 108 -6.56 -6.47 2.67
N LEU A 109 -7.71 -6.99 3.13
CA LEU A 109 -8.07 -8.41 2.96
C LEU A 109 -8.25 -8.81 1.50
N ARG A 110 -8.64 -7.88 0.62
CA ARG A 110 -8.63 -8.07 -0.84
C ARG A 110 -7.20 -8.31 -1.34
N GLN A 111 -6.25 -7.43 -1.00
CA GLN A 111 -4.85 -7.60 -1.40
C GLN A 111 -4.27 -8.91 -0.86
N GLU A 112 -4.48 -9.24 0.41
CA GLU A 112 -4.00 -10.50 1.01
C GLU A 112 -4.60 -11.74 0.35
N ARG A 113 -5.89 -11.72 -0.02
CA ARG A 113 -6.55 -12.79 -0.78
C ARG A 113 -5.99 -12.92 -2.19
N ASP A 114 -5.76 -11.81 -2.88
CA ASP A 114 -5.30 -11.81 -4.27
C ASP A 114 -3.84 -12.28 -4.37
N THR A 115 -3.00 -11.94 -3.37
CA THR A 115 -1.69 -12.57 -3.15
C THR A 115 -1.81 -14.07 -2.91
N ALA A 116 -2.62 -14.51 -1.94
CA ALA A 116 -2.77 -15.94 -1.63
C ALA A 116 -3.35 -16.76 -2.81
N THR A 117 -4.17 -16.13 -3.66
CA THR A 117 -4.64 -16.74 -4.92
C THR A 117 -3.46 -17.00 -5.87
N THR A 118 -2.58 -16.01 -6.02
CA THR A 118 -1.37 -16.10 -6.87
C THR A 118 -0.39 -17.15 -6.34
N GLU A 119 -0.19 -17.22 -5.02
CA GLU A 119 0.63 -18.23 -4.36
C GLU A 119 0.07 -19.65 -4.58
N MET A 120 -1.25 -19.85 -4.39
CA MET A 120 -1.92 -21.13 -4.63
C MET A 120 -1.82 -21.57 -6.09
N THR A 121 -2.06 -20.67 -7.06
CA THR A 121 -1.92 -20.99 -8.49
C THR A 121 -0.48 -21.34 -8.86
N THR A 122 0.51 -20.65 -8.28
CA THR A 122 1.93 -20.95 -8.49
C THR A 122 2.30 -22.32 -7.92
N ALA A 123 1.82 -22.64 -6.71
CA ALA A 123 2.06 -23.93 -6.06
C ALA A 123 1.40 -25.11 -6.82
N ASP A 124 0.21 -24.92 -7.39
CA ASP A 124 -0.39 -25.94 -8.25
C ASP A 124 0.43 -26.16 -9.53
N GLY A 125 0.88 -25.10 -10.21
CA GLY A 125 1.74 -25.21 -11.38
C GLY A 125 3.04 -25.98 -11.10
N LEU A 126 3.68 -25.71 -9.96
CA LEU A 126 4.86 -26.47 -9.49
C LEU A 126 4.52 -27.93 -9.18
N ARG A 127 3.36 -28.20 -8.57
CA ARG A 127 2.87 -29.56 -8.30
C ARG A 127 2.64 -30.36 -9.58
N GLN A 128 1.92 -29.82 -10.57
CA GLN A 128 1.67 -30.54 -11.82
C GLN A 128 2.99 -30.83 -12.55
N LYS A 129 3.95 -29.89 -12.52
CA LYS A 129 5.30 -30.11 -13.04
C LYS A 129 6.02 -31.25 -12.31
N ALA A 130 6.06 -31.25 -10.98
CA ALA A 130 6.75 -32.28 -10.20
C ALA A 130 6.14 -33.68 -10.40
N ARG A 131 4.82 -33.77 -10.58
CA ARG A 131 4.12 -35.01 -10.96
C ARG A 131 4.51 -35.53 -12.34
N LEU A 132 4.66 -34.64 -13.32
CA LEU A 132 5.15 -34.99 -14.65
C LEU A 132 6.61 -35.43 -14.62
N GLU A 133 7.47 -34.76 -13.84
CA GLU A 133 8.86 -35.16 -13.65
C GLU A 133 8.98 -36.54 -12.97
N LEU A 134 8.13 -36.84 -11.97
CA LEU A 134 8.04 -38.18 -11.36
C LEU A 134 7.54 -39.25 -12.34
N ALA A 135 6.57 -38.94 -13.20
CA ALA A 135 6.11 -39.86 -14.24
C ALA A 135 7.24 -40.17 -15.24
N ASN A 136 7.93 -39.14 -15.74
CA ASN A 136 9.06 -39.28 -16.66
C ASN A 136 10.21 -40.08 -16.04
N ALA A 137 10.57 -39.80 -14.78
CA ALA A 137 11.63 -40.53 -14.07
C ALA A 137 11.30 -42.01 -13.89
N ARG A 138 10.03 -42.36 -13.62
CA ARG A 138 9.59 -43.77 -13.55
C ARG A 138 9.74 -44.46 -14.91
N THR A 139 9.24 -43.85 -15.98
CA THR A 139 9.42 -44.38 -17.34
C THR A 139 10.89 -44.51 -17.74
N ALA A 140 11.77 -43.61 -17.28
CA ALA A 140 13.22 -43.76 -17.49
C ALA A 140 13.79 -44.97 -16.74
N ALA A 141 13.41 -45.18 -15.48
CA ALA A 141 13.82 -46.35 -14.69
C ALA A 141 13.27 -47.68 -15.24
N ASP A 142 12.01 -47.71 -15.69
CA ASP A 142 11.39 -48.88 -16.32
C ASP A 142 12.17 -49.27 -17.61
N ASN A 143 12.53 -48.28 -18.43
CA ASN A 143 13.33 -48.49 -19.63
C ASN A 143 14.77 -48.94 -19.31
N ALA A 144 15.41 -48.38 -18.28
CA ALA A 144 16.74 -48.78 -17.85
C ALA A 144 16.76 -50.23 -17.33
N ALA A 145 15.77 -50.62 -16.51
CA ALA A 145 15.60 -51.99 -16.04
C ALA A 145 15.30 -52.97 -17.19
N ALA A 146 14.45 -52.59 -18.15
CA ALA A 146 14.19 -53.38 -19.35
C ALA A 146 15.39 -53.48 -20.30
N GLY A 147 16.32 -52.51 -20.27
CA GLY A 147 17.63 -52.59 -20.93
C GLY A 147 18.54 -53.59 -20.24
N ALA A 148 18.79 -53.40 -18.94
CA ALA A 148 19.63 -54.27 -18.12
C ALA A 148 19.19 -55.74 -18.15
N LEU A 149 17.88 -56.02 -18.22
CA LEU A 149 17.35 -57.38 -18.37
C LEU A 149 17.68 -58.01 -19.73
N LYS A 150 17.67 -57.24 -20.83
CA LYS A 150 18.05 -57.73 -22.18
C LYS A 150 19.55 -58.00 -22.26
N ASP A 151 20.35 -57.11 -21.69
CA ASP A 151 21.80 -57.25 -21.60
C ASP A 151 22.17 -58.49 -20.76
N ALA A 152 21.54 -58.67 -19.60
CA ALA A 152 21.75 -59.85 -18.74
C ALA A 152 21.26 -61.17 -19.38
N ALA A 153 20.23 -61.12 -20.23
CA ALA A 153 19.77 -62.26 -21.01
C ALA A 153 20.61 -62.53 -22.28
N GLY A 154 21.64 -61.71 -22.55
CA GLY A 154 22.52 -61.85 -23.73
C GLY A 154 21.81 -61.60 -25.06
N LEU A 155 20.68 -60.89 -25.07
CA LEU A 155 19.85 -60.70 -26.26
C LEU A 155 20.41 -59.57 -27.16
N PRO A 156 20.91 -59.87 -28.37
CA PRO A 156 21.47 -58.85 -29.25
C PRO A 156 20.37 -57.89 -29.75
N PRO A 157 20.63 -56.57 -29.82
CA PRO A 157 19.66 -55.62 -30.33
C PRO A 157 19.51 -55.74 -31.86
N GLY A 158 18.51 -56.52 -32.29
CA GLY A 158 17.98 -56.43 -33.65
C GLY A 158 18.52 -57.39 -34.70
N ALA A 159 19.13 -58.53 -34.33
CA ALA A 159 19.38 -59.62 -35.29
C ALA A 159 19.52 -61.00 -34.62
N PHE A 160 18.73 -61.98 -35.10
CA PHE A 160 19.17 -63.37 -35.15
C PHE A 160 19.85 -63.57 -36.52
N GLY A 161 21.18 -63.58 -36.56
CA GLY A 161 21.93 -63.51 -37.83
C GLY A 161 23.42 -63.84 -37.75
N SER A 162 23.73 -65.13 -37.80
CA SER A 162 24.83 -65.72 -38.61
C SER A 162 26.31 -65.34 -38.38
N ASP A 163 26.83 -65.09 -37.16
CA ASP A 163 28.28 -65.25 -36.94
C ASP A 163 28.73 -65.59 -35.49
N LEU A 164 29.94 -66.14 -35.37
CA LEU A 164 30.57 -66.74 -34.18
C LEU A 164 31.17 -65.75 -33.17
N HIS A 165 30.83 -64.45 -33.23
CA HIS A 165 31.37 -63.40 -32.36
C HIS A 165 30.97 -63.51 -30.86
N GLY A 166 30.22 -64.54 -30.46
CA GLY A 166 29.72 -64.73 -29.09
C GLY A 166 30.77 -64.98 -27.99
N LEU A 167 32.06 -65.21 -28.33
CA LEU A 167 33.11 -65.45 -27.33
C LEU A 167 33.46 -64.20 -26.49
N ASP A 168 33.38 -62.99 -27.05
CA ASP A 168 33.55 -61.76 -26.26
C ASP A 168 32.37 -61.52 -25.30
N LEU A 169 31.17 -62.04 -25.63
CA LEU A 169 29.98 -61.93 -24.79
C LEU A 169 30.16 -62.69 -23.46
N LEU A 170 30.67 -63.93 -23.51
CA LEU A 170 31.07 -64.66 -22.29
C LEU A 170 32.18 -63.91 -21.54
N GLY A 171 33.16 -63.33 -22.25
CA GLY A 171 34.24 -62.57 -21.65
C GLY A 171 33.77 -61.41 -20.77
N ARG A 172 32.74 -60.67 -21.17
CA ARG A 172 32.15 -59.57 -20.38
C ARG A 172 31.34 -60.08 -19.19
N ILE A 173 30.51 -61.11 -19.40
CA ILE A 173 29.70 -61.74 -18.34
C ILE A 173 30.62 -62.29 -17.23
N GLN A 174 31.71 -62.95 -17.62
CA GLN A 174 32.64 -63.59 -16.69
C GLN A 174 33.63 -62.61 -16.02
N ARG A 175 33.77 -61.37 -16.52
CA ARG A 175 34.46 -60.27 -15.83
C ARG A 175 33.55 -59.48 -14.87
N GLY A 176 32.23 -59.71 -14.89
CA GLY A 176 31.28 -58.99 -14.03
C GLY A 176 31.09 -57.51 -14.39
N GLU A 177 31.43 -57.10 -15.61
CA GLU A 177 31.38 -55.70 -16.10
C GLU A 177 29.94 -55.25 -16.42
N GLN A 178 29.03 -55.34 -15.44
CA GLN A 178 27.68 -54.81 -15.57
C GLN A 178 27.66 -53.28 -15.53
N ARG A 179 26.79 -52.64 -16.32
CA ARG A 179 26.40 -51.23 -16.12
C ARG A 179 25.44 -51.09 -14.93
N ALA A 180 25.92 -51.40 -13.73
CA ALA A 180 25.15 -51.20 -12.50
C ALA A 180 24.75 -49.71 -12.31
N GLY A 181 25.59 -48.78 -12.80
CA GLY A 181 25.35 -47.35 -12.69
C GLY A 181 24.07 -46.85 -13.38
N ASP A 182 23.70 -47.38 -14.55
CA ASP A 182 22.58 -46.82 -15.34
C ASP A 182 21.23 -47.02 -14.62
N THR A 183 21.02 -48.19 -14.01
CA THR A 183 19.82 -48.50 -13.21
C THR A 183 19.84 -47.85 -11.83
N GLU A 184 21.01 -47.77 -11.18
CA GLU A 184 21.15 -47.09 -9.88
C GLU A 184 20.92 -45.58 -10.00
N LEU A 185 21.44 -44.93 -11.05
CA LEU A 185 21.20 -43.53 -11.36
C LEU A 185 19.71 -43.25 -11.62
N ALA A 186 19.04 -44.11 -12.41
CA ALA A 186 17.61 -43.97 -12.69
C ALA A 186 16.74 -44.16 -11.43
N ALA A 187 17.09 -45.11 -10.55
CA ALA A 187 16.45 -45.26 -9.24
C ALA A 187 16.65 -44.01 -8.35
N GLY A 188 17.85 -43.43 -8.37
CA GLY A 188 18.17 -42.15 -7.73
C GLY A 188 17.44 -40.94 -8.33
N GLU A 189 17.00 -41.01 -9.59
CA GLU A 189 16.14 -40.00 -10.21
C GLU A 189 14.68 -40.14 -9.77
N VAL A 190 14.14 -41.36 -9.75
CA VAL A 190 12.79 -41.62 -9.21
C VAL A 190 12.69 -41.17 -7.75
N ALA A 191 13.69 -41.48 -6.91
CA ALA A 191 13.73 -41.07 -5.51
C ALA A 191 13.73 -39.54 -5.33
N ARG A 192 14.53 -38.82 -6.14
CA ARG A 192 14.58 -37.35 -6.14
C ARG A 192 13.26 -36.74 -6.62
N ALA A 193 12.72 -37.23 -7.74
CA ALA A 193 11.46 -36.73 -8.29
C ALA A 193 10.27 -36.99 -7.35
N GLN A 194 10.24 -38.14 -6.66
CA GLN A 194 9.19 -38.45 -5.68
C GLN A 194 9.28 -37.56 -4.43
N GLN A 195 10.50 -37.15 -4.02
CA GLN A 195 10.67 -36.18 -2.96
C GLN A 195 10.21 -34.77 -3.38
N ALA A 196 10.52 -34.35 -4.61
CA ALA A 196 10.06 -33.09 -5.17
C ALA A 196 8.52 -33.04 -5.30
N GLU A 197 7.88 -34.13 -5.72
CA GLU A 197 6.42 -34.24 -5.80
C GLU A 197 5.75 -34.09 -4.42
N ARG A 198 6.24 -34.81 -3.40
CA ARG A 198 5.79 -34.66 -2.01
C ARG A 198 5.93 -33.23 -1.49
N GLN A 199 7.06 -32.57 -1.79
CA GLN A 199 7.30 -31.18 -1.39
C GLN A 199 6.34 -30.19 -2.10
N ALA A 200 6.09 -30.39 -3.39
CA ALA A 200 5.18 -29.54 -4.16
C ALA A 200 3.70 -29.75 -3.78
N GLU A 201 3.27 -30.98 -3.49
CA GLU A 201 1.93 -31.25 -2.94
C GLU A 201 1.77 -30.59 -1.56
N ALA A 202 2.74 -30.71 -0.65
CA ALA A 202 2.65 -30.06 0.67
C ALA A 202 2.59 -28.53 0.56
N ALA A 203 3.37 -27.93 -0.36
CA ALA A 203 3.34 -26.50 -0.65
C ALA A 203 1.97 -26.06 -1.21
N TYR A 204 1.39 -26.85 -2.13
CA TYR A 204 0.04 -26.60 -2.67
C TYR A 204 -1.03 -26.66 -1.57
N GLN A 205 -0.98 -27.66 -0.68
CA GLN A 205 -1.92 -27.79 0.44
C GLN A 205 -1.82 -26.60 1.41
N ALA A 206 -0.61 -26.16 1.75
CA ALA A 206 -0.39 -24.99 2.61
C ALA A 206 -0.90 -23.69 1.96
N ALA A 207 -0.63 -23.48 0.67
CA ALA A 207 -1.09 -22.31 -0.07
C ALA A 207 -2.62 -22.31 -0.24
N SER A 208 -3.23 -23.47 -0.53
CA SER A 208 -4.69 -23.63 -0.61
C SER A 208 -5.39 -23.36 0.73
N GLY A 209 -4.84 -23.88 1.84
CA GLY A 209 -5.33 -23.56 3.18
C GLY A 209 -5.24 -22.07 3.52
N THR A 210 -4.14 -21.42 3.13
CA THR A 210 -3.95 -19.97 3.30
C THR A 210 -4.96 -19.17 2.48
N TYR A 211 -5.15 -19.52 1.20
CA TYR A 211 -6.16 -18.93 0.34
C TYR A 211 -7.57 -19.04 0.93
N GLN A 212 -7.98 -20.23 1.40
CA GLN A 212 -9.27 -20.45 2.05
C GLN A 212 -9.47 -19.55 3.29
N GLN A 213 -8.44 -19.41 4.14
CA GLN A 213 -8.47 -18.52 5.29
C GLN A 213 -8.65 -17.04 4.89
N LYS A 214 -7.95 -16.58 3.84
CA LYS A 214 -8.09 -15.20 3.34
C LYS A 214 -9.45 -14.95 2.70
N VAL A 215 -10.00 -15.91 1.95
CA VAL A 215 -11.36 -15.84 1.40
C VAL A 215 -12.41 -15.75 2.52
N ALA A 216 -12.31 -16.60 3.55
CA ALA A 216 -13.21 -16.56 4.70
C ALA A 216 -13.14 -15.22 5.46
N ALA A 217 -11.92 -14.73 5.75
CA ALA A 217 -11.71 -13.44 6.40
C ALA A 217 -12.27 -12.27 5.58
N PHE A 218 -12.01 -12.24 4.26
CA PHE A 218 -12.56 -11.23 3.34
C PHE A 218 -14.10 -11.26 3.35
N THR A 219 -14.71 -12.43 3.30
CA THR A 219 -16.18 -12.61 3.25
C THR A 219 -16.84 -12.17 4.54
N ALA A 220 -16.23 -12.46 5.69
CA ALA A 220 -16.70 -11.98 6.99
C ALA A 220 -16.58 -10.45 7.12
N ALA A 221 -15.51 -9.84 6.61
CA ALA A 221 -15.34 -8.39 6.60
C ALA A 221 -16.33 -7.68 5.65
N ASP A 222 -16.53 -8.22 4.44
CA ASP A 222 -17.52 -7.73 3.47
C ASP A 222 -18.95 -7.78 4.00
N THR A 223 -19.33 -8.87 4.69
CA THR A 223 -20.63 -8.99 5.35
C THR A 223 -20.83 -7.91 6.43
N ARG A 224 -19.81 -7.67 7.26
CA ARG A 224 -19.83 -6.61 8.30
C ARG A 224 -19.90 -5.22 7.68
N TYR A 225 -19.07 -4.95 6.68
CA TYR A 225 -19.05 -3.69 5.93
C TYR A 225 -20.43 -3.38 5.34
N LYS A 226 -21.03 -4.33 4.61
CA LYS A 226 -22.37 -4.18 4.01
C LYS A 226 -23.45 -3.90 5.05
N SER A 227 -23.44 -4.63 6.16
CA SER A 227 -24.39 -4.44 7.27
C SER A 227 -24.29 -3.03 7.89
N ARG A 228 -23.07 -2.57 8.23
CA ARG A 228 -22.87 -1.22 8.79
C ARG A 228 -23.16 -0.10 7.78
N SER A 229 -22.78 -0.30 6.51
CA SER A 229 -23.05 0.65 5.42
C SER A 229 -24.55 0.82 5.16
N ALA A 230 -25.32 -0.28 5.20
CA ALA A 230 -26.78 -0.24 5.13
C ALA A 230 -27.41 0.45 6.37
N ALA A 231 -26.88 0.18 7.57
CA ALA A 231 -27.31 0.86 8.79
C ALA A 231 -27.05 2.38 8.74
N LEU A 232 -25.93 2.81 8.16
CA LEU A 232 -25.58 4.23 7.97
C LEU A 232 -26.54 4.93 7.01
N VAL A 233 -26.79 4.33 5.85
CA VAL A 233 -27.74 4.87 4.86
C VAL A 233 -29.15 4.95 5.46
N LYS A 234 -29.59 3.92 6.19
CA LYS A 234 -30.86 3.94 6.91
C LYS A 234 -30.91 5.07 7.96
N LEU A 235 -29.91 5.18 8.83
CA LEU A 235 -29.87 6.20 9.89
C LEU A 235 -29.95 7.62 9.31
N LYS A 236 -29.25 7.90 8.21
CA LYS A 236 -29.31 9.19 7.51
C LYS A 236 -30.68 9.44 6.88
N ARG A 237 -31.23 8.47 6.17
CA ARG A 237 -32.56 8.56 5.53
C ARG A 237 -33.66 8.81 6.55
N ASP A 238 -33.65 8.06 7.65
CA ASP A 238 -34.69 8.09 8.69
C ASP A 238 -34.65 9.40 9.51
N ASN A 239 -33.56 10.17 9.45
CA ASN A 239 -33.38 11.44 10.17
C ASN A 239 -33.06 12.63 9.22
N ALA A 240 -33.43 12.53 7.94
CA ALA A 240 -32.92 13.43 6.89
C ALA A 240 -33.14 14.93 7.16
N ASP A 241 -34.28 15.34 7.73
CA ASP A 241 -34.55 16.76 8.00
C ASP A 241 -33.81 17.31 9.23
N GLN A 242 -33.56 16.47 10.24
CA GLN A 242 -32.66 16.82 11.34
C GLN A 242 -31.22 16.95 10.83
N LEU A 243 -30.79 16.04 9.94
CA LEU A 243 -29.46 16.10 9.32
C LEU A 243 -29.27 17.40 8.52
N LYS A 244 -30.23 17.80 7.67
CA LYS A 244 -30.20 19.10 6.95
C LYS A 244 -30.07 20.32 7.87
N ALA A 245 -30.57 20.25 9.11
CA ALA A 245 -30.45 21.33 10.09
C ALA A 245 -29.07 21.32 10.78
N ILE A 246 -28.59 20.13 11.17
CA ILE A 246 -27.25 19.91 11.73
C ILE A 246 -26.16 20.34 10.73
N GLU A 247 -26.29 19.97 9.45
CA GLU A 247 -25.36 20.33 8.38
C GLU A 247 -25.28 21.84 8.18
N ARG A 248 -26.43 22.55 8.12
CA ARG A 248 -26.46 24.02 8.02
C ARG A 248 -25.83 24.71 9.24
N ALA A 249 -26.13 24.23 10.45
CA ALA A 249 -25.52 24.76 11.68
C ALA A 249 -24.01 24.50 11.72
N ARG A 250 -23.57 23.33 11.25
CA ARG A 250 -22.17 22.93 11.16
C ARG A 250 -21.41 23.76 10.14
N GLU A 251 -21.94 23.90 8.93
CA GLU A 251 -21.32 24.72 7.90
C GLU A 251 -21.19 26.18 8.36
N ALA A 252 -22.23 26.77 8.96
CA ALA A 252 -22.15 28.13 9.50
C ALA A 252 -21.10 28.29 10.62
N ALA A 253 -20.76 27.22 11.35
CA ALA A 253 -19.70 27.23 12.36
C ALA A 253 -18.31 27.03 11.72
N GLU A 254 -18.14 26.04 10.85
CA GLU A 254 -16.88 25.74 10.17
C GLU A 254 -16.47 26.90 9.22
N GLN A 255 -17.43 27.59 8.58
CA GLN A 255 -17.16 28.78 7.76
C GLN A 255 -16.51 29.91 8.56
N ARG A 256 -16.85 30.08 9.85
CA ARG A 256 -16.23 31.08 10.73
C ARG A 256 -14.78 30.72 11.06
N ILE A 257 -14.47 29.43 11.20
CA ILE A 257 -13.09 28.95 11.43
C ILE A 257 -12.25 29.09 10.14
N GLY A 258 -12.88 28.90 8.97
CA GLY A 258 -12.22 29.00 7.67
C GLY A 258 -12.13 30.40 7.06
N ALA A 259 -12.78 31.41 7.65
CA ALA A 259 -12.94 32.74 7.04
C ALA A 259 -11.61 33.49 6.80
N THR A 260 -10.53 33.11 7.48
CA THR A 260 -9.19 33.70 7.35
C THR A 260 -8.26 32.94 6.40
N ILE A 261 -8.67 31.80 5.83
CA ILE A 261 -7.82 30.98 4.97
C ILE A 261 -7.98 31.41 3.51
N GLY A 262 -6.85 31.78 2.88
CA GLY A 262 -6.81 32.39 1.55
C GLY A 262 -7.41 31.54 0.41
N SER A 263 -7.81 32.21 -0.67
CA SER A 263 -8.40 31.57 -1.84
C SER A 263 -7.37 30.98 -2.80
N ASP A 264 -6.47 31.82 -3.35
CA ASP A 264 -5.68 31.47 -4.54
C ASP A 264 -4.16 31.56 -4.37
N SER A 265 -3.70 32.38 -3.41
CA SER A 265 -2.28 32.59 -3.11
C SER A 265 -2.03 32.88 -1.64
N VAL A 266 -0.83 32.54 -1.16
CA VAL A 266 -0.33 32.84 0.19
C VAL A 266 1.13 33.28 0.08
N ALA A 267 1.50 34.38 0.74
CA ALA A 267 2.87 34.91 0.77
C ALA A 267 3.54 35.05 -0.62
N GLY A 268 2.78 35.47 -1.63
CA GLY A 268 3.27 35.61 -3.02
C GLY A 268 3.36 34.29 -3.81
N MET A 269 3.05 33.15 -3.19
CA MET A 269 3.07 31.82 -3.83
C MET A 269 1.66 31.36 -4.18
N MET A 270 1.50 30.62 -5.28
CA MET A 270 0.24 30.04 -5.74
C MET A 270 0.36 28.55 -6.07
N ALA A 271 -0.79 27.89 -6.21
CA ALA A 271 -0.88 26.47 -6.53
C ALA A 271 -0.21 26.13 -7.87
N HIS A 272 0.62 25.08 -7.87
CA HIS A 272 1.30 24.56 -9.05
C HIS A 272 0.30 24.23 -10.19
N PRO A 273 0.61 24.49 -11.48
CA PRO A 273 -0.31 24.23 -12.58
C PRO A 273 -0.87 22.80 -12.64
N LYS A 274 -0.05 21.79 -12.28
CA LYS A 274 -0.52 20.39 -12.15
C LYS A 274 -1.46 20.18 -10.95
N ALA A 275 -1.27 20.84 -9.82
CA ALA A 275 -2.19 20.75 -8.68
C ALA A 275 -3.55 21.37 -9.04
N ARG A 276 -3.53 22.54 -9.70
CA ARG A 276 -4.75 23.19 -10.24
C ARG A 276 -5.44 22.34 -11.32
N ALA A 277 -4.71 21.50 -12.05
CA ALA A 277 -5.28 20.58 -13.04
C ALA A 277 -5.92 19.34 -12.39
N ALA A 278 -5.26 18.74 -11.39
CA ALA A 278 -5.84 17.68 -10.55
C ALA A 278 -7.14 18.16 -9.87
N MET A 279 -7.15 19.39 -9.37
CA MET A 279 -8.35 20.03 -8.82
C MET A 279 -9.48 20.19 -9.85
N ARG A 280 -9.18 20.52 -11.10
CA ARG A 280 -10.20 20.58 -12.16
C ARG A 280 -10.79 19.21 -12.48
N TYR A 281 -9.99 18.14 -12.43
CA TYR A 281 -10.51 16.78 -12.50
C TYR A 281 -11.47 16.50 -11.34
N ALA A 282 -11.05 16.69 -10.08
CA ALA A 282 -11.89 16.49 -8.90
C ALA A 282 -13.23 17.27 -8.95
N LEU A 283 -13.20 18.52 -9.44
CA LEU A 283 -14.38 19.38 -9.60
C LEU A 283 -15.30 18.98 -10.78
N ALA A 284 -14.79 18.26 -11.77
CA ALA A 284 -15.58 17.70 -12.87
C ALA A 284 -16.39 16.46 -12.44
N GLN A 285 -15.96 15.74 -11.40
CA GLN A 285 -16.64 14.56 -10.87
C GLN A 285 -17.77 14.88 -9.88
N ARG A 286 -18.15 16.15 -9.71
CA ARG A 286 -19.21 16.55 -8.76
C ARG A 286 -20.57 16.00 -9.22
N GLY A 287 -21.24 15.28 -8.32
CA GLY A 287 -22.48 14.55 -8.59
C GLY A 287 -22.28 13.03 -8.71
N ASP A 288 -21.05 12.56 -8.93
CA ASP A 288 -20.77 11.13 -9.02
C ASP A 288 -21.03 10.45 -7.66
N PRO A 289 -21.79 9.34 -7.59
CA PRO A 289 -22.12 8.71 -6.32
C PRO A 289 -20.92 8.12 -5.60
N TYR A 290 -20.94 8.21 -4.27
CA TYR A 290 -19.95 7.52 -3.45
C TYR A 290 -20.06 6.00 -3.60
N LEU A 291 -18.91 5.34 -3.77
CA LEU A 291 -18.79 3.89 -3.66
C LEU A 291 -17.45 3.53 -3.02
N TRP A 292 -17.49 2.79 -1.91
CA TRP A 292 -16.27 2.35 -1.24
C TRP A 292 -15.40 1.50 -2.18
N GLY A 293 -14.11 1.81 -2.25
CA GLY A 293 -13.17 1.10 -3.12
C GLY A 293 -13.16 1.58 -4.57
N ALA A 294 -14.02 2.53 -4.97
CA ALA A 294 -14.06 3.02 -6.34
C ALA A 294 -13.04 4.15 -6.63
N GLU A 295 -12.49 4.12 -7.84
CA GLU A 295 -11.41 5.00 -8.34
C GLU A 295 -11.82 5.75 -9.63
N GLY A 296 -13.12 5.78 -9.95
CA GLY A 296 -13.67 6.39 -11.15
C GLY A 296 -13.96 5.40 -12.30
N PRO A 297 -14.46 5.90 -13.44
CA PRO A 297 -14.84 7.29 -13.66
C PRO A 297 -16.20 7.65 -13.01
N ASP A 298 -17.17 6.74 -12.97
CA ASP A 298 -18.57 7.09 -12.61
C ASP A 298 -18.88 6.97 -11.10
N ARG A 299 -17.87 6.68 -10.26
CA ARG A 299 -17.97 6.38 -8.83
C ARG A 299 -16.64 6.59 -8.11
N PHE A 300 -16.65 7.16 -6.90
CA PHE A 300 -15.42 7.36 -6.10
C PHE A 300 -15.63 7.16 -4.60
N ASP A 301 -14.62 6.64 -3.89
CA ASP A 301 -14.44 6.96 -2.47
C ASP A 301 -13.55 8.20 -2.27
N CYS A 302 -13.42 8.65 -1.01
CA CYS A 302 -12.67 9.87 -0.67
C CYS A 302 -11.23 9.87 -1.22
N SER A 303 -10.52 8.76 -1.06
CA SER A 303 -9.13 8.58 -1.46
C SER A 303 -8.97 8.16 -2.92
N GLY A 304 -9.95 7.45 -3.48
CA GLY A 304 -10.05 7.13 -4.90
C GLY A 304 -10.20 8.38 -5.77
N LEU A 305 -11.02 9.36 -5.33
CA LEU A 305 -11.13 10.67 -6.00
C LEU A 305 -9.79 11.40 -6.03
N MET A 306 -9.04 11.42 -4.90
CA MET A 306 -7.71 12.04 -4.84
C MET A 306 -6.72 11.34 -5.77
N LEU A 307 -6.76 9.99 -5.80
CA LEU A 307 -5.89 9.17 -6.63
C LEU A 307 -6.11 9.43 -8.12
N ALA A 308 -7.36 9.36 -8.58
CA ALA A 308 -7.72 9.64 -9.98
C ALA A 308 -7.35 11.08 -10.39
N SER A 309 -7.63 12.05 -9.51
CA SER A 309 -7.29 13.46 -9.72
C SER A 309 -5.80 13.67 -9.94
N TYR A 310 -4.93 13.03 -9.15
CA TYR A 310 -3.48 13.15 -9.32
C TYR A 310 -2.90 12.26 -10.43
N LEU A 311 -3.52 11.11 -10.72
CA LEU A 311 -3.19 10.30 -11.90
C LEU A 311 -3.46 11.07 -13.20
N SER A 312 -4.52 11.88 -13.28
CA SER A 312 -4.85 12.73 -14.45
C SER A 312 -3.74 13.73 -14.84
N VAL A 313 -2.77 13.99 -13.95
CA VAL A 313 -1.60 14.86 -14.18
C VAL A 313 -0.25 14.13 -14.11
N GLY A 314 -0.30 12.79 -14.17
CA GLY A 314 0.85 11.90 -14.21
C GLY A 314 1.51 11.63 -12.86
N LYS A 315 0.78 11.74 -11.74
CA LYS A 315 1.30 11.52 -10.38
C LYS A 315 0.46 10.48 -9.64
N ARG A 316 0.94 9.23 -9.58
CA ARG A 316 0.37 8.23 -8.66
C ARG A 316 0.64 8.64 -7.21
N ILE A 317 -0.36 8.44 -6.37
CA ILE A 317 -0.30 8.51 -4.90
C ILE A 317 -0.78 7.17 -4.32
N PRO A 318 -0.61 6.88 -3.02
CA PRO A 318 -1.17 5.68 -2.40
C PRO A 318 -2.71 5.62 -2.51
N ARG A 319 -3.28 4.42 -2.33
CA ARG A 319 -4.72 4.19 -2.55
C ARG A 319 -5.62 4.66 -1.39
N VAL A 320 -5.11 4.63 -0.17
CA VAL A 320 -5.87 4.84 1.07
C VAL A 320 -5.54 6.20 1.69
N SER A 321 -6.51 6.89 2.28
CA SER A 321 -6.34 8.24 2.87
C SER A 321 -5.18 8.36 3.87
N ARG A 322 -5.08 7.45 4.86
CA ARG A 322 -3.96 7.40 5.81
C ARG A 322 -2.60 7.10 5.16
N ASP A 323 -2.59 6.33 4.08
CA ASP A 323 -1.36 6.00 3.35
C ASP A 323 -0.96 7.14 2.41
N GLN A 324 -1.91 7.88 1.84
CA GLN A 324 -1.69 9.12 1.09
C GLN A 324 -1.02 10.15 2.00
N TYR A 325 -1.51 10.35 3.23
CA TYR A 325 -0.81 11.17 4.22
C TYR A 325 0.59 10.61 4.51
N ASN A 326 0.72 9.32 4.85
CA ASN A 326 2.00 8.74 5.23
C ASN A 326 3.09 8.89 4.13
N GLY A 327 2.72 8.70 2.86
CA GLY A 327 3.59 8.87 1.70
C GLY A 327 3.84 10.33 1.27
N THR A 328 3.23 11.32 1.94
CA THR A 328 3.34 12.75 1.60
C THR A 328 3.59 13.65 2.81
N ARG A 329 3.72 13.09 4.02
CA ARG A 329 3.92 13.81 5.30
C ARG A 329 5.19 14.66 5.34
N ASN A 330 6.19 14.36 4.50
CA ASN A 330 7.38 15.19 4.29
C ASN A 330 7.10 16.49 3.51
N GLN A 331 5.93 16.61 2.89
CA GLN A 331 5.41 17.79 2.21
C GLN A 331 4.23 18.41 2.99
N SER A 332 4.23 18.31 4.32
CA SER A 332 3.17 18.86 5.18
C SER A 332 3.06 20.38 5.09
N VAL A 333 1.85 20.91 5.18
CA VAL A 333 1.54 22.34 5.03
C VAL A 333 0.72 22.84 6.22
N ALA A 334 1.08 24.00 6.76
CA ALA A 334 0.29 24.69 7.78
C ALA A 334 -1.06 25.14 7.21
N ARG A 335 -2.12 25.15 8.04
CA ARG A 335 -3.50 25.48 7.62
C ARG A 335 -3.59 26.84 6.91
N GLU A 336 -2.85 27.82 7.42
CA GLU A 336 -2.78 29.21 6.94
C GLU A 336 -2.01 29.33 5.61
N ALA A 337 -1.25 28.30 5.23
CA ALA A 337 -0.45 28.22 4.02
C ALA A 337 -1.06 27.33 2.92
N LEU A 338 -2.31 26.87 3.10
CA LEU A 338 -3.06 26.05 2.14
C LEU A 338 -3.24 26.74 0.77
N LEU A 339 -3.12 25.96 -0.31
CA LEU A 339 -3.30 26.40 -1.70
C LEU A 339 -4.17 25.41 -2.49
N PRO A 340 -4.92 25.87 -3.51
CA PRO A 340 -5.81 25.01 -4.29
C PRO A 340 -5.12 23.77 -4.89
N GLY A 341 -5.60 22.59 -4.51
CA GLY A 341 -5.03 21.30 -4.86
C GLY A 341 -4.37 20.56 -3.70
N ASP A 342 -4.01 21.21 -2.59
CA ASP A 342 -3.43 20.51 -1.43
C ASP A 342 -4.38 19.44 -0.87
N LEU A 343 -3.84 18.29 -0.45
CA LEU A 343 -4.61 17.25 0.22
C LEU A 343 -4.82 17.64 1.68
N ILE A 344 -6.05 17.46 2.18
CA ILE A 344 -6.40 17.72 3.59
C ILE A 344 -7.02 16.46 4.21
N PHE A 345 -6.54 16.11 5.40
CA PHE A 345 -6.82 14.83 6.05
C PHE A 345 -7.61 15.03 7.34
N PHE A 346 -8.48 14.08 7.67
CA PHE A 346 -9.34 14.12 8.85
C PHE A 346 -9.25 12.79 9.59
N ALA A 347 -9.10 12.87 10.91
CA ALA A 347 -8.86 11.73 11.79
C ALA A 347 -9.94 11.57 12.86
N SER A 348 -9.96 10.43 13.55
CA SER A 348 -10.81 10.20 14.73
C SER A 348 -10.04 10.31 16.06
N GLY A 349 -8.72 10.47 16.00
CA GLY A 349 -7.84 10.75 17.15
C GLY A 349 -6.56 11.45 16.73
N SER A 350 -5.57 11.51 17.63
CA SER A 350 -4.30 12.22 17.43
C SER A 350 -3.26 11.47 16.58
N SER A 351 -3.48 10.18 16.30
CA SER A 351 -2.58 9.39 15.44
C SER A 351 -2.98 9.48 13.96
N TRP A 352 -2.00 9.61 13.08
CA TRP A 352 -2.19 9.54 11.62
C TRP A 352 -2.79 8.19 11.17
N THR A 353 -2.58 7.12 11.95
CA THR A 353 -3.20 5.81 11.69
C THR A 353 -4.73 5.82 11.86
N SER A 354 -5.29 6.87 12.48
CA SER A 354 -6.73 7.12 12.64
C SER A 354 -7.31 8.11 11.60
N ILE A 355 -6.52 8.52 10.59
CA ILE A 355 -7.05 9.21 9.41
C ILE A 355 -8.03 8.27 8.71
N HIS A 356 -9.27 8.72 8.54
CA HIS A 356 -10.37 7.97 7.92
C HIS A 356 -10.92 8.67 6.66
N HIS A 357 -10.65 9.97 6.48
CA HIS A 357 -11.15 10.74 5.35
C HIS A 357 -10.08 11.69 4.79
N VAL A 358 -10.18 11.98 3.49
CA VAL A 358 -9.36 12.94 2.76
C VAL A 358 -10.21 13.76 1.79
N GLY A 359 -9.87 15.03 1.61
CA GLY A 359 -10.39 15.90 0.56
C GLY A 359 -9.27 16.70 -0.10
N MET A 360 -9.61 17.45 -1.14
CA MET A 360 -8.71 18.40 -1.80
C MET A 360 -9.15 19.83 -1.49
N TYR A 361 -8.25 20.66 -0.98
CA TYR A 361 -8.53 22.09 -0.75
C TYR A 361 -8.71 22.82 -2.08
N ILE A 362 -9.69 23.73 -2.18
CA ILE A 362 -10.00 24.47 -3.42
C ILE A 362 -10.00 25.99 -3.26
N GLY A 363 -9.54 26.51 -2.11
CA GLY A 363 -9.62 27.94 -1.77
C GLY A 363 -10.86 28.30 -0.95
N GLY A 364 -10.85 29.49 -0.32
CA GLY A 364 -12.03 30.08 0.35
C GLY A 364 -12.61 29.25 1.49
N GLY A 365 -11.77 28.48 2.17
CA GLY A 365 -12.19 27.52 3.20
C GLY A 365 -13.07 26.38 2.68
N LYS A 366 -13.00 26.06 1.39
CA LYS A 366 -13.75 24.97 0.74
C LYS A 366 -12.83 23.81 0.34
N MET A 367 -13.44 22.63 0.21
CA MET A 367 -12.82 21.43 -0.34
C MET A 367 -13.74 20.73 -1.32
N VAL A 368 -13.17 19.92 -2.21
CA VAL A 368 -13.89 18.90 -2.99
C VAL A 368 -13.54 17.51 -2.45
N HIS A 369 -14.54 16.67 -2.26
CA HIS A 369 -14.40 15.33 -1.70
C HIS A 369 -15.55 14.40 -2.12
N SER A 370 -15.30 13.08 -2.10
CA SER A 370 -16.36 12.05 -2.06
C SER A 370 -16.54 11.62 -0.60
N PRO A 371 -17.61 12.04 0.10
CA PRO A 371 -17.65 12.00 1.57
C PRO A 371 -17.83 10.60 2.16
N THR A 372 -18.92 9.89 1.80
CA THR A 372 -19.46 8.75 2.55
C THR A 372 -20.59 8.05 1.78
N THR A 373 -20.98 6.82 2.15
CA THR A 373 -22.06 6.07 1.48
C THR A 373 -23.40 6.81 1.54
N GLY A 374 -24.14 6.80 0.42
CA GLY A 374 -25.45 7.45 0.28
C GLY A 374 -25.37 8.93 -0.07
N ASP A 375 -24.19 9.41 -0.46
CA ASP A 375 -23.87 10.80 -0.77
C ASP A 375 -23.08 10.86 -2.09
N VAL A 376 -22.76 12.06 -2.58
CA VAL A 376 -22.08 12.28 -3.88
C VAL A 376 -20.78 13.08 -3.70
N VAL A 377 -19.89 13.00 -4.70
CA VAL A 377 -18.76 13.93 -4.82
C VAL A 377 -19.31 15.36 -4.84
N LYS A 378 -18.86 16.21 -3.92
CA LYS A 378 -19.36 17.58 -3.78
C LYS A 378 -18.30 18.55 -3.28
N VAL A 379 -18.66 19.83 -3.33
CA VAL A 379 -17.91 20.91 -2.66
C VAL A 379 -18.54 21.16 -1.30
N SER A 380 -17.72 21.18 -0.26
CA SER A 380 -18.12 21.42 1.12
C SER A 380 -17.21 22.47 1.76
N THR A 381 -17.68 23.17 2.79
CA THR A 381 -16.77 23.85 3.72
C THR A 381 -15.89 22.81 4.43
N VAL A 382 -14.59 23.12 4.56
CA VAL A 382 -13.62 22.24 5.22
C VAL A 382 -14.03 21.98 6.68
N TRP A 383 -13.92 20.73 7.12
CA TRP A 383 -14.21 20.33 8.49
C TRP A 383 -13.06 20.69 9.44
N TRP A 384 -12.80 21.99 9.66
CA TRP A 384 -11.68 22.48 10.47
C TRP A 384 -11.65 21.91 11.88
N SER A 385 -12.82 21.73 12.48
CA SER A 385 -13.01 21.05 13.77
C SER A 385 -12.42 19.62 13.84
N ARG A 386 -12.19 18.98 12.69
CA ARG A 386 -11.67 17.61 12.51
C ARG A 386 -10.40 17.56 11.67
N PHE A 387 -9.84 18.72 11.31
CA PHE A 387 -8.65 18.82 10.47
C PHE A 387 -7.44 18.21 11.21
N TYR A 388 -6.82 17.21 10.60
CA TYR A 388 -5.65 16.55 11.14
C TYR A 388 -4.36 17.21 10.63
N ALA A 389 -4.21 17.25 9.31
CA ALA A 389 -3.05 17.81 8.62
C ALA A 389 -3.38 18.08 7.15
N ALA A 390 -2.47 18.77 6.46
CA ALA A 390 -2.49 18.94 5.00
C ALA A 390 -1.14 18.60 4.39
N THR A 391 -1.11 18.14 3.13
CA THR A 391 0.13 17.89 2.38
C THR A 391 0.05 18.39 0.93
N ARG A 392 1.20 18.79 0.37
CA ARG A 392 1.31 19.43 -0.94
C ARG A 392 2.13 18.60 -1.92
N ILE A 393 1.43 17.93 -2.83
CA ILE A 393 2.02 16.98 -3.80
C ILE A 393 3.01 17.65 -4.78
N PHE A 394 2.71 18.88 -5.22
CA PHE A 394 3.57 19.67 -6.09
C PHE A 394 3.94 21.00 -5.41
N PRO A 395 5.22 21.40 -5.38
CA PRO A 395 5.65 22.64 -4.72
C PRO A 395 4.94 23.86 -5.33
N ALA A 396 4.61 24.82 -4.47
CA ALA A 396 3.99 26.07 -4.89
C ALA A 396 4.94 26.87 -5.81
N VAL A 397 4.35 27.67 -6.70
CA VAL A 397 5.10 28.52 -7.66
C VAL A 397 4.88 29.99 -7.35
N PRO A 398 5.81 30.90 -7.68
CA PRO A 398 5.57 32.33 -7.56
C PRO A 398 4.31 32.76 -8.33
N ALA A 399 3.50 33.63 -7.75
CA ALA A 399 2.37 34.23 -8.44
C ALA A 399 2.86 35.22 -9.52
N PRO A 400 2.18 35.34 -10.69
CA PRO A 400 2.60 36.25 -11.75
C PRO A 400 2.73 37.73 -11.34
N ASN A 401 1.99 38.13 -10.30
CA ASN A 401 2.02 39.48 -9.73
C ASN A 401 2.70 39.52 -8.34
N ALA A 402 3.58 38.55 -8.04
CA ALA A 402 4.44 38.60 -6.86
C ALA A 402 5.59 39.59 -7.07
N THR A 403 5.25 40.87 -7.18
CA THR A 403 6.22 41.97 -7.21
C THR A 403 7.09 41.85 -5.96
N THR A 404 8.38 41.63 -6.15
CA THR A 404 9.36 41.59 -5.05
C THR A 404 9.17 42.85 -4.20
N PRO A 405 9.04 42.76 -2.87
CA PRO A 405 9.15 43.96 -2.04
C PRO A 405 10.49 44.63 -2.40
N PRO A 406 10.51 45.93 -2.71
CA PRO A 406 11.73 46.57 -3.18
C PRO A 406 12.83 46.36 -2.13
N PRO A 407 14.07 46.03 -2.56
CA PRO A 407 15.16 45.81 -1.62
C PRO A 407 15.27 47.04 -0.72
N THR A 408 15.21 46.84 0.59
CA THR A 408 15.17 47.93 1.57
C THR A 408 16.44 48.77 1.44
N THR A 409 16.33 49.88 0.72
CA THR A 409 17.42 50.84 0.53
C THR A 409 17.77 51.40 1.89
N ARG A 410 18.87 50.89 2.46
CA ARG A 410 19.47 51.38 3.70
C ARG A 410 19.48 52.93 3.65
N PRO A 411 18.98 53.62 4.69
CA PRO A 411 18.88 55.08 4.67
C PRO A 411 20.23 55.71 4.27
N PRO A 412 20.22 56.76 3.43
CA PRO A 412 21.46 57.40 2.98
C PRO A 412 22.24 57.92 4.19
N THR A 413 23.52 57.57 4.27
CA THR A 413 24.42 58.10 5.29
C THR A 413 24.42 59.64 5.19
N PRO A 414 24.28 60.41 6.28
CA PRO A 414 24.43 61.86 6.24
C PRO A 414 25.81 62.27 5.71
N PRO A 415 25.92 63.37 4.94
CA PRO A 415 27.22 63.90 4.55
C PRO A 415 28.00 64.43 5.77
N PRO A 416 29.34 64.44 5.73
CA PRO A 416 30.15 65.01 6.81
C PRO A 416 29.97 66.54 6.89
N PRO A 417 30.09 67.14 8.09
CA PRO A 417 29.91 68.58 8.28
C PRO A 417 31.06 69.38 7.64
N THR A 418 30.70 70.37 6.81
CA THR A 418 31.65 71.34 6.23
C THR A 418 31.77 72.58 7.12
N THR A 419 32.94 72.80 7.70
CA THR A 419 33.22 73.93 8.61
C THR A 419 33.39 75.27 7.88
N PRO A 420 32.66 76.34 8.24
CA PRO A 420 32.95 77.70 7.80
C PRO A 420 33.95 78.42 8.75
N PRO A 421 34.76 79.37 8.26
CA PRO A 421 35.74 80.12 9.06
C PRO A 421 35.12 81.27 9.90
N PRO A 422 35.86 81.86 10.87
CA PRO A 422 35.29 82.72 11.91
C PRO A 422 35.33 84.24 11.64
N THR A 423 34.40 84.97 12.27
CA THR A 423 34.42 86.44 12.48
C THR A 423 33.86 86.79 13.87
N THR A 424 34.10 88.02 14.36
CA THR A 424 34.21 88.37 15.80
C THR A 424 33.06 89.22 16.43
N PRO A 425 32.99 89.34 17.79
CA PRO A 425 31.85 89.89 18.60
C PRO A 425 32.08 91.38 19.05
N PRO A 426 31.45 92.01 20.10
CA PRO A 426 30.41 91.63 21.10
C PRO A 426 29.20 92.64 21.09
N PRO A 427 28.43 93.07 22.16
CA PRO A 427 28.40 92.83 23.64
C PRO A 427 27.56 91.58 24.05
N THR A 428 27.34 91.11 25.30
CA THR A 428 27.75 91.41 26.72
C THR A 428 26.96 92.40 27.63
N THR A 429 25.96 91.91 28.40
CA THR A 429 25.51 92.39 29.75
C THR A 429 24.81 91.24 30.56
N PRO A 430 24.64 91.30 31.91
CA PRO A 430 24.77 90.12 32.81
C PRO A 430 23.50 89.67 33.61
N PRO A 431 23.58 88.55 34.40
CA PRO A 431 22.46 87.95 35.16
C PRO A 431 22.36 88.38 36.65
N PRO A 432 21.33 87.92 37.39
CA PRO A 432 21.54 87.07 38.59
C PRO A 432 20.45 85.96 38.76
N SER A 433 20.43 84.99 39.69
CA SER A 433 21.31 84.61 40.83
C SER A 433 21.19 83.10 41.21
N THR A 434 22.27 82.51 41.76
CA THR A 434 22.40 81.44 42.81
C THR A 434 21.30 80.36 43.03
N THR A 435 21.54 79.02 42.93
CA THR A 435 22.19 78.04 43.88
C THR A 435 21.59 77.90 45.29
N PRO A 436 21.80 76.79 46.06
CA PRO A 436 22.35 75.43 45.80
C PRO A 436 21.29 74.31 46.15
N THR A 437 21.51 72.98 46.34
CA THR A 437 22.57 72.18 47.01
C THR A 437 22.52 70.68 46.59
N THR A 438 23.55 69.89 46.97
CA THR A 438 24.01 68.61 46.41
C THR A 438 23.80 67.36 47.32
N PRO A 439 24.18 66.11 46.91
CA PRO A 439 23.80 64.81 47.54
C PRO A 439 24.90 64.31 48.54
N PRO A 440 25.27 63.00 48.77
CA PRO A 440 24.71 61.66 48.40
C PRO A 440 24.73 60.57 49.51
N ALA A 441 24.32 59.32 49.18
CA ALA A 441 24.71 58.10 49.93
C ALA A 441 24.57 56.79 49.12
N THR A 442 25.58 55.89 49.21
CA THR A 442 25.66 54.48 48.73
C THR A 442 26.93 53.83 49.33
N PRO A 443 27.13 52.49 49.33
CA PRO A 443 26.22 51.33 49.47
C PRO A 443 26.57 50.56 50.80
N PRO A 444 26.35 49.22 50.96
CA PRO A 444 27.35 48.25 50.47
C PRO A 444 26.88 46.82 50.05
N THR A 445 27.55 46.30 49.02
CA THR A 445 28.18 44.95 48.87
C THR A 445 27.55 43.66 49.45
N SER A 446 27.27 42.67 48.58
CA SER A 446 27.75 41.26 48.72
C SER A 446 27.52 40.41 47.45
N THR A 447 28.36 39.38 47.25
CA THR A 447 28.44 38.44 46.10
C THR A 447 29.11 37.11 46.58
N PRO A 448 29.42 36.09 45.74
CA PRO A 448 28.56 35.26 44.89
C PRO A 448 28.80 33.72 45.06
N THR A 449 27.89 32.83 44.63
CA THR A 449 28.25 31.42 44.25
C THR A 449 27.19 30.65 43.42
N THR A 450 27.65 29.63 42.68
CA THR A 450 26.95 28.56 41.92
C THR A 450 26.93 27.23 42.73
N PRO A 451 26.45 26.03 42.25
CA PRO A 451 25.79 25.60 40.99
C PRO A 451 24.42 24.90 41.24
N PRO A 452 23.75 24.18 40.28
CA PRO A 452 22.41 23.60 40.51
C PRO A 452 22.41 22.18 41.11
N ALA A 453 21.29 21.78 41.73
CA ALA A 453 21.10 20.48 42.37
C ALA A 453 20.15 19.53 41.58
N THR A 454 20.44 18.23 41.64
CA THR A 454 19.75 17.15 40.93
C THR A 454 18.40 16.77 41.57
N PRO A 455 17.33 16.46 40.80
CA PRO A 455 16.11 15.88 41.36
C PRO A 455 16.29 14.40 41.76
N PRO A 456 15.53 13.88 42.75
CA PRO A 456 15.67 12.51 43.24
C PRO A 456 15.07 11.44 42.30
N VAL A 457 15.64 10.24 42.38
CA VAL A 457 15.19 8.99 41.73
C VAL A 457 14.45 8.11 42.76
N THR A 458 13.66 7.12 42.30
CA THR A 458 13.15 5.90 43.02
C THR A 458 11.62 5.90 43.25
N PRO A 459 10.88 4.77 43.10
CA PRO A 459 11.14 3.53 42.34
C PRO A 459 10.06 3.23 41.26
N ALA A 460 10.23 2.13 40.51
CA ALA A 460 9.21 1.56 39.62
C ALA A 460 8.30 0.53 40.35
N PRO A 461 7.04 0.32 39.91
CA PRO A 461 6.20 -0.77 40.38
C PRO A 461 6.63 -2.14 39.81
N PRO A 462 6.34 -3.27 40.49
CA PRO A 462 6.83 -4.59 40.12
C PRO A 462 6.05 -5.26 38.98
N ASN A 463 6.74 -6.15 38.23
CA ASN A 463 6.12 -7.03 37.24
C ASN A 463 5.29 -8.16 37.89
N PRO A 464 4.22 -8.65 37.23
CA PRO A 464 3.55 -9.88 37.64
C PRO A 464 4.45 -11.12 37.43
N PRO A 465 4.28 -12.20 38.23
CA PRO A 465 5.16 -13.36 38.21
C PRO A 465 4.99 -14.24 36.97
N ALA A 466 6.09 -14.86 36.54
CA ALA A 466 6.08 -15.85 35.46
C ALA A 466 5.44 -17.18 35.91
N ALA A 467 4.66 -17.81 35.03
CA ALA A 467 4.10 -19.13 35.28
C ALA A 467 5.19 -20.22 35.20
N THR A 468 5.34 -20.99 36.29
CA THR A 468 6.32 -22.07 36.42
C THR A 468 6.06 -23.19 35.40
N ARG A 469 7.13 -23.70 34.76
CA ARG A 469 7.06 -24.95 33.99
C ARG A 469 7.30 -26.14 34.92
N THR A 470 6.45 -27.16 34.85
CA THR A 470 6.60 -28.44 35.56
C THR A 470 6.66 -29.58 34.52
N PRO A 471 7.58 -30.55 34.64
CA PRO A 471 7.80 -31.58 33.61
C PRO A 471 6.97 -32.87 33.80
N THR A 472 6.69 -33.54 32.66
CA THR A 472 6.49 -34.99 32.36
C THR A 472 5.93 -35.97 33.44
N PRO A 473 5.07 -36.93 33.05
CA PRO A 473 5.57 -38.21 32.47
C PRO A 473 4.84 -38.65 31.17
N PRO A 474 5.35 -39.67 30.44
CA PRO A 474 4.78 -40.16 29.18
C PRO A 474 3.73 -41.27 29.36
N VAL A 475 2.95 -41.53 28.30
CA VAL A 475 2.11 -42.74 28.14
C VAL A 475 2.44 -43.39 26.79
N THR A 476 2.39 -44.72 26.74
CA THR A 476 2.94 -45.56 25.66
C THR A 476 1.94 -45.95 24.57
N SER A 477 2.51 -46.27 23.40
CA SER A 477 1.94 -47.04 22.28
C SER A 477 0.98 -48.17 22.65
N SER A 478 -0.09 -48.36 21.86
CA SER A 478 -0.28 -49.60 21.06
C SER A 478 -1.35 -49.41 19.96
N ALA A 479 -1.42 -50.34 19.01
CA ALA A 479 -2.23 -50.27 17.79
C ALA A 479 -3.55 -51.08 17.86
N ALA A 480 -4.53 -50.72 17.00
CA ALA A 480 -5.47 -51.65 16.36
C ALA A 480 -6.22 -50.99 15.18
N GLU A 481 -6.15 -51.60 13.99
CA GLU A 481 -7.17 -51.53 12.92
C GLU A 481 -7.96 -52.87 12.91
N PRO A 482 -8.92 -53.09 12.00
CA PRO A 482 -10.19 -52.40 11.83
C PRO A 482 -11.37 -53.40 12.00
N SER A 483 -12.60 -53.02 11.66
CA SER A 483 -13.71 -53.99 11.47
C SER A 483 -14.73 -53.56 10.40
N ASP A 484 -15.30 -54.56 9.71
CA ASP A 484 -16.20 -54.41 8.56
C ASP A 484 -17.63 -53.96 8.91
N GLY A 485 -18.37 -53.48 7.89
CA GLY A 485 -19.76 -52.99 8.07
C GLY A 485 -20.58 -52.70 6.82
N THR A 486 -20.47 -53.50 5.75
CA THR A 486 -21.30 -53.34 4.51
C THR A 486 -22.59 -54.17 4.59
N PRO A 487 -23.75 -53.62 4.22
CA PRO A 487 -24.44 -54.01 2.98
C PRO A 487 -24.91 -52.77 2.17
N SER A 488 -24.93 -52.73 0.83
CA SER A 488 -25.69 -53.56 -0.13
C SER A 488 -27.22 -53.49 0.04
N ALA A 489 -28.05 -53.26 -0.99
CA ALA A 489 -27.81 -52.91 -2.40
C ALA A 489 -29.11 -52.37 -3.06
N SER A 490 -29.10 -52.19 -4.40
CA SER A 490 -30.23 -51.81 -5.28
C SER A 490 -30.58 -50.31 -5.33
N GLY A 491 -30.88 -49.71 -6.48
CA GLY A 491 -30.80 -50.25 -7.85
C GLY A 491 -31.45 -49.37 -8.93
N SER A 492 -31.08 -49.63 -10.19
CA SER A 492 -31.72 -49.16 -11.43
C SER A 492 -31.71 -47.66 -11.80
N ALA A 493 -31.23 -47.42 -13.01
CA ALA A 493 -31.53 -46.29 -13.90
C ALA A 493 -31.78 -46.91 -15.32
N PRO A 494 -32.11 -46.14 -16.39
CA PRO A 494 -32.55 -44.75 -16.46
C PRO A 494 -33.93 -44.59 -17.14
N ALA A 495 -34.40 -43.35 -17.30
CA ALA A 495 -35.41 -42.96 -18.29
C ALA A 495 -35.04 -41.59 -18.87
N ALA A 496 -35.57 -41.26 -20.06
CA ALA A 496 -35.15 -40.10 -20.85
C ALA A 496 -36.34 -39.25 -21.33
N ASP A 497 -36.02 -38.21 -22.11
CA ASP A 497 -36.89 -37.44 -23.01
C ASP A 497 -37.71 -36.29 -22.39
N GLY A 498 -38.08 -35.30 -23.22
CA GLY A 498 -38.97 -34.18 -22.86
C GLY A 498 -38.41 -32.76 -23.06
N SER A 499 -38.19 -32.32 -24.31
CA SER A 499 -38.28 -30.89 -24.66
C SER A 499 -39.75 -30.44 -24.75
N PRO A 500 -40.02 -29.13 -24.69
CA PRO A 500 -40.75 -28.53 -25.82
C PRO A 500 -40.24 -27.14 -26.23
N ASP A 501 -40.50 -26.80 -27.49
CA ASP A 501 -40.38 -25.45 -28.09
C ASP A 501 -41.72 -24.68 -28.02
N SER A 502 -41.66 -23.38 -28.33
CA SER A 502 -42.78 -22.47 -28.69
C SER A 502 -43.89 -22.22 -27.66
N ASP A 503 -43.91 -21.01 -27.08
CA ASP A 503 -44.64 -19.86 -27.67
C ASP A 503 -43.86 -18.55 -27.38
#